data_AF-D3FT30-F1
#
_entry.id   AF-D3FT30-F1
#
_cell.length_a   1.000
_cell.length_b   1.000
_cell.length_c   1.000
_cell.angle_alpha   90.00
_cell.angle_beta   90.00
_cell.angle_gamma   90.00
#
_symmetry.space_group_name_H-M   'P 1'
#
loop_
_entity.id
_entity.type
_entity.pdbx_description
1 polymer ?
#
loop_
_entity_poly.entity_id
_entity_poly.type
_entity_poly.pdbx_seq_one_letter_code
_entity_poly.pdbx_strand_id
1 'polypeptide(L)' 'MLIEQIEAFPDTTITLVSGKKIVVKNDIKEVYSLINQRYKEIGLISIYKGLEGS' A
#
# COMPACT_ATOMS: atom_id res chain seq x y z
N MET A 1 2.59 -8.80 -3.31
CA MET A 1 1.21 -8.38 -3.64
C MET A 1 1.26 -6.90 -3.93
N LEU A 2 0.57 -6.45 -4.98
CA LEU A 2 0.53 -5.04 -5.36
C LEU A 2 -0.84 -4.45 -4.99
N ILE A 3 -0.80 -3.27 -4.40
CA ILE A 3 -1.97 -2.51 -3.96
C ILE A 3 -2.35 -1.58 -5.10
N GLU A 4 -3.62 -1.60 -5.49
CA GLU A 4 -4.18 -0.68 -6.48
C GLU A 4 -4.74 0.56 -5.80
N GLN A 5 -5.59 0.34 -4.78
CA GLN A 5 -6.32 1.43 -4.13
C GLN A 5 -6.57 1.10 -2.65
N ILE A 6 -6.57 2.16 -1.82
CA ILE A 6 -6.97 2.11 -0.42
C ILE A 6 -8.03 3.18 -0.21
N GLU A 7 -9.20 2.78 0.29
CA GLU A 7 -10.33 3.66 0.57
C GLU A 7 -10.83 3.44 2.00
N ALA A 8 -11.48 4.43 2.58
CA ALA A 8 -12.11 4.32 3.89
C ALA A 8 -13.53 4.87 3.83
N PHE A 9 -14.54 4.00 3.65
CA PHE A 9 -15.98 4.32 3.80
C PHE A 9 -16.85 3.04 3.69
N PRO A 10 -17.60 2.62 4.74
CA PRO A 10 -17.48 2.96 6.16
C PRO A 10 -16.26 2.33 6.85
N ASP A 11 -15.67 1.30 6.23
CA ASP A 11 -14.48 0.59 6.69
C ASP A 11 -13.31 0.82 5.72
N THR A 12 -12.08 0.54 6.17
CA THR A 12 -10.91 0.59 5.31
C THR A 12 -10.88 -0.62 4.38
N THR A 13 -10.91 -0.38 3.08
CA THR A 13 -10.85 -1.40 2.04
C THR A 13 -9.57 -1.26 1.22
N ILE A 14 -8.88 -2.37 1.02
CA ILE A 14 -7.69 -2.49 0.20
C ILE A 14 -8.07 -3.27 -1.06
N THR A 15 -7.93 -2.64 -2.22
CA THR A 15 -8.06 -3.30 -3.53
C THR A 15 -6.66 -3.66 -4.03
N LEU A 16 -6.46 -4.93 -4.35
CA LEU A 16 -5.24 -5.42 -4.99
C LEU A 16 -5.33 -5.27 -6.51
N VAL A 17 -4.19 -5.18 -7.19
CA VAL A 17 -4.11 -5.14 -8.67
C VAL A 17 -4.78 -6.35 -9.34
N SER A 18 -4.97 -7.45 -8.61
CA SER A 18 -5.74 -8.60 -9.10
C SER A 18 -7.26 -8.40 -9.06
N GLY A 19 -7.76 -7.23 -8.62
CA GLY A 19 -9.17 -6.95 -8.34
C GLY A 19 -9.70 -7.51 -7.01
N LYS A 20 -8.88 -8.20 -6.22
CA LYS A 20 -9.29 -8.74 -4.91
C LYS A 20 -9.43 -7.60 -3.91
N LYS A 21 -10.57 -7.54 -3.21
CA LYS A 21 -10.85 -6.56 -2.15
C LYS A 21 -10.71 -7.19 -0.78
N ILE A 22 -10.13 -6.45 0.16
CA ILE A 22 -9.90 -6.87 1.54
C ILE A 22 -10.37 -5.75 2.46
N VAL A 23 -11.28 -6.06 3.39
CA VAL A 23 -11.72 -5.12 4.42
C VAL A 23 -10.88 -5.34 5.67
N VAL A 24 -10.37 -4.27 6.27
CA VAL A 24 -9.51 -4.31 7.46
C VAL A 24 -10.06 -3.40 8.54
N LYS A 25 -9.71 -3.71 9.80
CA LYS A 25 -10.12 -2.92 10.98
C LYS A 25 -9.24 -1.69 11.21
N ASN A 26 -8.06 -1.66 10.58
CA ASN A 26 -7.08 -0.61 10.76
C ASN A 26 -7.55 0.66 10.05
N ASP A 27 -7.29 1.82 10.65
CA ASP A 27 -7.51 3.10 9.98
C ASP A 27 -6.59 3.23 8.76
N ILE A 28 -7.04 3.99 7.77
CA ILE A 28 -6.34 4.21 6.52
C ILE A 28 -4.87 4.67 6.73
N LYS A 29 -4.59 5.50 7.73
CA LYS A 29 -3.23 5.97 8.02
C LYS A 29 -2.30 4.83 8.48
N GLU A 30 -2.82 3.93 9.29
CA GLU A 30 -2.05 2.77 9.76
C GLU A 30 -1.78 1.79 8.62
N VAL A 31 -2.78 1.57 7.76
CA VAL A 31 -2.63 0.76 6.55
C VAL A 31 -1.54 1.32 5.64
N TYR A 32 -1.53 2.64 5.40
CA TYR A 32 -0.46 3.28 4.64
C TYR A 32 0.93 3.06 5.27
N SER A 33 1.05 3.19 6.59
CA SER A 33 2.31 2.95 7.30
C SER A 33 2.82 1.52 7.11
N LEU A 34 1.94 0.52 7.32
CA LEU A 34 2.27 -0.89 7.19
C LEU A 34 2.66 -1.27 5.76
N ILE A 35 1.96 -0.72 4.77
CA ILE A 35 2.26 -0.96 3.35
C ILE A 35 3.62 -0.37 2.98
N ASN A 36 3.91 0.86 3.41
CA ASN A 36 5.20 1.50 3.18
C ASN A 36 6.33 0.72 3.85
N GLN A 37 6.14 0.28 5.10
CA GLN A 37 7.10 -0.55 5.80
C GLN A 37 7.37 -1.86 5.02
N ARG A 38 6.32 -2.58 4.63
CA ARG A 38 6.46 -3.83 3.87
C ARG A 38 7.17 -3.64 2.54
N TYR A 39 6.84 -2.58 1.80
CA TYR A 39 7.50 -2.31 0.52
C TYR A 39 8.96 -1.88 0.68
N LYS A 40 9.30 -1.23 1.79
CA LYS A 40 10.70 -0.95 2.16
C LYS A 40 11.44 -2.24 2.51
N GLU A 41 10.84 -3.10 3.32
CA GLU A 41 11.44 -4.38 3.74
C GLU A 41 11.76 -5.31 2.56
N ILE A 42 10.92 -5.31 1.53
CA ILE A 42 11.16 -6.13 0.31
C ILE A 42 11.97 -5.38 -0.76
N GLY A 43 12.47 -4.18 -0.47
CA GLY A 43 13.32 -3.40 -1.38
C GLY A 43 12.60 -2.74 -2.56
N LEU A 44 11.27 -2.74 -2.61
CA LEU A 44 10.49 -2.20 -3.73
C LEU A 44 10.62 -0.66 -3.83
N ILE A 45 10.70 0.03 -2.71
CA ILE A 45 10.80 1.52 -2.65
C ILE A 45 12.20 2.00 -3.06
N SER A 46 13.24 1.16 -3.00
CA SER A 46 14.61 1.57 -3.33
C SER A 46 14.79 1.90 -4.82
N ILE A 47 13.88 1.44 -5.69
CA ILE A 47 13.96 1.65 -7.14
C ILE A 47 13.49 3.06 -7.53
N TYR A 48 12.54 3.65 -6.81
CA TYR A 48 11.96 4.95 -7.20
C TYR A 48 12.87 6.14 -6.86
N LYS A 49 13.56 6.08 -5.71
CA LYS A 49 14.46 7.15 -5.27
C LYS A 49 15.75 7.28 -6.09
N GLY A 50 16.06 6.31 -6.95
CA GLY A 50 17.19 6.37 -7.88
C GLY A 50 16.84 7.01 -9.23
N LEU A 51 15.56 7.21 -9.54
CA LEU A 51 15.10 7.76 -10.82
C LEU A 51 14.81 9.28 -10.76
N GLU A 52 14.62 9.83 -9.56
CA GLU A 52 14.40 11.27 -9.34
C GLU A 52 15.71 12.08 -9.20
N GLY A 53 16.86 11.43 -9.44
CA GLY A 53 18.19 12.02 -9.36
C GLY A 53 19.10 11.54 -10.48
N SER A 54 18.77 11.85 -11.74
CA SER A 54 19.67 11.87 -12.90
C SER A 54 19.13 12.81 -13.96
#